data_AF-A0A4S3KVA2-F1
#
_entry.id   AF-A0A4S3KVA2-F1
#
_cell.length_a   1.000
_cell.length_b   1.000
_cell.length_c   1.000
_cell.angle_alpha   90.00
_cell.angle_beta   90.00
_cell.angle_gamma   90.00
#
_symmetry.space_group_name_H-M   'P 1'
#
loop_
_entity.id
_entity.type
_entity.pdbx_description
1 polymer ?
#
loop_
_entity_poly.entity_id
_entity_poly.type
_entity_poly.pdbx_seq_one_letter_code
_entity_poly.pdbx_strand_id
1 'polypeptide(L)'
;MGRKSEVPADKRVELVLALLRKEEPAAQIARRAGVSEQTVYRWRDEFISGGKAQLAGKSSDAVASKELAKLQREIESREQVIGELTIANRILKKLSGPSL
;
A
#
# COMPACT_ATOMS: atom_id res chain seq x y z
N MET A 1 -17.62 15.28 12.78
CA MET A 1 -17.02 14.55 11.64
C MET A 1 -17.20 15.39 10.39
N GLY A 2 -16.10 15.77 9.72
CA GLY A 2 -16.16 16.65 8.55
C GLY A 2 -16.84 15.95 7.36
N ARG A 3 -17.78 16.65 6.71
CA ARG A 3 -18.47 16.15 5.51
C ARG A 3 -17.43 15.74 4.47
N LYS A 4 -17.46 14.48 4.02
CA LYS A 4 -16.65 14.05 2.87
C LYS A 4 -17.11 14.88 1.67
N SER A 5 -16.17 15.55 1.02
CA SER A 5 -16.44 16.23 -0.24
C SER A 5 -16.99 15.23 -1.25
N GLU A 6 -18.11 15.57 -1.87
CA GLU A 6 -18.78 14.75 -2.90
C GLU A 6 -18.04 14.80 -4.26
N VAL A 7 -17.00 15.63 -4.38
CA VAL A 7 -16.20 15.76 -5.61
C VAL A 7 -15.43 14.45 -5.92
N PRO A 8 -15.66 13.84 -7.11
CA PRO A 8 -14.96 12.64 -7.56
C PRO A 8 -13.43 12.80 -7.57
N ALA A 9 -12.70 11.69 -7.47
CA ALA A 9 -11.23 11.72 -7.40
C ALA A 9 -10.60 12.39 -8.64
N ASP A 10 -11.02 12.01 -9.85
CA ASP A 10 -10.50 12.58 -11.10
C ASP A 10 -10.75 14.08 -11.18
N LYS A 11 -11.94 14.51 -10.74
CA LYS A 11 -12.26 15.94 -10.69
C LYS A 11 -11.41 16.69 -9.69
N ARG A 12 -11.10 16.09 -8.52
CA ARG A 12 -10.16 16.67 -7.55
C ARG A 12 -8.77 16.82 -8.15
N VAL A 13 -8.29 15.85 -8.94
CA VAL A 13 -7.00 15.93 -9.64
C VAL A 13 -6.97 17.10 -10.61
N GLU A 14 -7.98 17.26 -11.47
CA GLU A 14 -8.07 18.41 -12.39
C GLU A 14 -7.99 19.75 -11.67
N LEU A 15 -8.74 19.90 -10.57
CA LEU A 15 -8.77 21.13 -9.79
C LEU A 15 -7.43 21.42 -9.10
N VAL A 16 -6.77 20.39 -8.57
CA VAL A 16 -5.43 20.53 -7.99
C VAL A 16 -4.40 20.93 -9.05
N LEU A 17 -4.48 20.36 -10.26
CA LEU A 17 -3.58 20.72 -11.36
C LEU A 17 -3.78 22.18 -11.80
N ALA A 18 -5.02 22.66 -11.91
CA ALA A 18 -5.31 24.06 -12.21
C ALA A 18 -4.72 25.01 -11.16
N LEU A 19 -4.82 24.65 -9.87
CA LEU A 19 -4.21 25.41 -8.78
C LEU A 19 -2.67 25.44 -8.89
N LEU A 20 -2.04 24.28 -9.12
CA LEU A 20 -0.58 24.16 -9.20
C LEU A 20 0.01 24.91 -10.40
N ARG A 21 -0.72 24.92 -11.52
CA ARG A 21 -0.36 25.68 -12.73
C ARG A 21 -0.67 27.17 -12.61
N LYS A 22 -1.31 27.61 -11.52
CA LYS A 22 -1.78 28.99 -11.29
C LYS A 22 -2.76 29.47 -12.36
N GLU A 23 -3.52 28.55 -12.96
CA GLU A 23 -4.57 28.86 -13.94
C GLU A 23 -5.80 29.47 -13.26
N GLU A 24 -6.12 29.00 -12.05
CA GLU A 24 -7.22 29.50 -11.23
C GLU A 24 -6.78 29.67 -9.76
N PRO A 25 -7.20 30.75 -9.07
CA PRO A 25 -6.94 30.90 -7.64
C PRO A 25 -7.80 29.94 -6.80
N ALA A 26 -7.33 29.59 -5.60
CA ALA A 26 -8.01 28.66 -4.70
C ALA A 26 -9.46 29.04 -4.41
N ALA A 27 -9.76 30.34 -4.24
CA ALA A 27 -11.09 30.87 -4.04
C ALA A 27 -12.07 30.58 -5.20
N GLN A 28 -11.60 30.58 -6.44
CA GLN A 28 -12.42 30.27 -7.61
C GLN A 28 -12.68 28.77 -7.71
N ILE A 29 -11.64 27.97 -7.48
CA ILE A 29 -11.71 26.50 -7.45
C ILE A 29 -12.70 26.04 -6.36
N ALA A 30 -12.58 26.60 -5.15
CA ALA A 30 -13.43 26.29 -4.01
C ALA A 30 -14.92 26.55 -4.30
N ARG A 31 -15.24 27.71 -4.88
CA ARG A 31 -16.61 28.08 -5.27
C ARG A 31 -17.19 27.12 -6.31
N ARG A 32 -16.45 26.82 -7.39
CA ARG A 32 -16.91 25.90 -8.44
C ARG A 32 -17.09 24.47 -7.94
N ALA A 33 -16.23 24.04 -7.02
CA ALA A 33 -16.27 22.69 -6.46
C ALA A 33 -17.23 22.53 -5.27
N GLY A 34 -17.84 23.63 -4.78
CA GLY A 34 -18.73 23.60 -3.62
C GLY A 34 -18.04 23.24 -2.31
N VAL A 35 -16.76 23.59 -2.15
CA VAL A 35 -15.94 23.27 -0.97
C VAL A 35 -15.26 24.52 -0.41
N SER A 36 -14.62 24.42 0.77
CA SER A 36 -13.78 25.50 1.31
C SER A 36 -12.41 25.56 0.62
N GLU A 37 -11.78 26.74 0.60
CA GLU A 37 -10.39 26.89 0.15
C GLU A 37 -9.41 25.99 0.92
N GLN A 38 -9.65 25.81 2.22
CA GLN A 38 -8.88 24.87 3.04
C GLN A 38 -8.96 23.43 2.52
N THR A 39 -10.12 23.01 2.02
CA THR A 39 -10.30 21.69 1.40
C THR A 39 -9.47 21.56 0.12
N VAL A 40 -9.43 22.62 -0.69
CA VAL A 40 -8.62 22.68 -1.92
C VAL A 40 -7.13 22.59 -1.58
N TYR A 41 -6.65 23.33 -0.57
CA TYR A 41 -5.26 23.22 -0.12
C TYR A 41 -4.92 21.85 0.43
N ARG A 42 -5.84 21.22 1.18
CA ARG A 42 -5.66 19.84 1.65
C ARG A 42 -5.48 18.87 0.49
N TRP A 43 -6.29 18.98 -0.57
CA TRP A 43 -6.12 18.12 -1.76
C TRP A 43 -4.78 18.34 -2.45
N ARG A 44 -4.32 19.59 -2.55
CA ARG A 44 -2.98 19.91 -3.09
C ARG A 44 -1.89 19.20 -2.28
N ASP A 45 -1.97 19.29 -0.96
CA ASP A 45 -0.96 18.72 -0.07
C ASP A 45 -0.95 17.18 -0.14
N GLU A 46 -2.12 16.55 -0.17
CA GLU A 46 -2.30 15.11 -0.37
C GLU A 46 -1.74 14.65 -1.73
N PHE A 47 -2.04 15.37 -2.80
CA PHE A 47 -1.57 15.07 -4.16
C PHE A 47 -0.04 15.15 -4.26
N ILE A 48 0.57 16.21 -3.71
CA ILE A 48 2.04 16.38 -3.69
C ILE A 48 2.69 15.30 -2.84
N SER A 49 2.14 15.01 -1.66
CA SER A 49 2.69 13.99 -0.75
C SER A 49 2.65 12.61 -1.38
N GLY A 50 1.51 12.21 -1.97
CA GLY A 50 1.36 10.96 -2.69
C GLY A 50 2.32 10.86 -3.90
N GLY A 51 2.40 11.92 -4.70
CA GLY A 51 3.34 11.99 -5.82
C GLY A 51 4.81 11.83 -5.39
N LYS A 52 5.22 12.49 -4.31
CA LYS A 52 6.57 12.34 -3.73
C LYS A 52 6.83 10.92 -3.24
N ALA A 53 5.87 10.31 -2.55
CA ALA A 53 6.01 8.93 -2.06
C ALA A 53 6.19 7.94 -3.22
N GLN A 54 5.40 8.10 -4.29
CA GLN A 54 5.51 7.29 -5.49
C GLN A 54 6.87 7.46 -6.17
N LEU A 55 7.32 8.71 -6.39
CA LEU A 55 8.61 9.00 -7.02
C LEU A 55 9.80 8.52 -6.19
N ALA A 56 9.69 8.52 -4.86
CA ALA A 56 10.70 7.98 -3.96
C ALA A 56 10.74 6.44 -3.95
N GLY A 57 9.96 5.75 -4.78
CA GLY A 57 9.84 4.30 -4.78
C GLY A 57 9.20 3.73 -3.50
N LYS A 58 8.57 4.58 -2.69
CA LYS A 58 7.82 4.20 -1.47
C LYS A 58 6.36 3.95 -1.79
N SER A 59 6.06 3.42 -2.99
CA SER A 59 4.69 2.97 -3.25
C SER A 59 4.37 1.84 -2.29
N SER A 60 3.15 1.85 -1.74
CA SER A 60 2.63 0.76 -0.91
C SER A 60 2.84 -0.60 -1.57
N ASP A 61 2.72 -0.62 -2.90
CA ASP A 61 2.77 -1.83 -3.71
C ASP A 61 4.20 -2.38 -3.82
N ALA A 62 5.21 -1.52 -3.93
CA ALA A 62 6.61 -1.96 -3.97
C ALA A 62 7.06 -2.52 -2.61
N VAL A 63 6.63 -1.88 -1.52
CA VAL A 63 6.91 -2.35 -0.15
C VAL A 63 6.18 -3.66 0.13
N ALA A 64 4.89 -3.74 -0.22
CA ALA A 64 4.08 -4.95 -0.06
C ALA A 64 4.63 -6.11 -0.90
N SER A 65 5.05 -5.86 -2.14
CA SER A 65 5.64 -6.88 -3.01
C SER A 65 6.95 -7.43 -2.44
N LYS A 66 7.79 -6.57 -1.86
CA LYS A 66 9.04 -7.01 -1.22
C LYS A 66 8.77 -7.86 0.02
N GLU A 67 7.80 -7.48 0.84
CA GLU A 67 7.43 -8.27 2.03
C GLU A 67 6.77 -9.60 1.63
N LEU A 68 5.92 -9.61 0.61
CA LEU A 68 5.35 -10.84 0.05
C LEU A 68 6.45 -11.80 -0.44
N ALA A 69 7.41 -11.30 -1.22
CA ALA A 69 8.52 -12.12 -1.71
C ALA A 69 9.38 -12.69 -0.56
N LYS A 70 9.56 -11.92 0.52
CA LYS A 70 10.28 -12.37 1.72
C LYS A 70 9.50 -13.46 2.45
N LEU A 71 8.20 -13.26 2.67
CA LEU A 71 7.32 -14.24 3.31
C LEU A 71 7.23 -15.54 2.49
N GLN A 72 7.17 -15.45 1.16
CA GLN A 72 7.17 -16.62 0.26
C GLN A 72 8.42 -17.49 0.48
N ARG A 73 9.61 -16.87 0.53
CA ARG A 73 10.87 -17.60 0.80
C ARG A 73 10.90 -18.23 2.19
N GLU A 74 10.32 -17.56 3.18
CA GLU A 74 10.25 -18.10 4.53
C GLU A 74 9.31 -19.32 4.60
N ILE A 75 8.21 -19.31 3.86
CA ILE A 75 7.32 -20.47 3.72
C ILE A 75 8.08 -21.63 3.07
N GLU A 76 8.74 -21.41 1.93
CA GLU A 76 9.50 -22.45 1.23
C GLU A 76 10.57 -23.08 2.14
N SER A 77 11.31 -22.25 2.88
CA SER A 77 12.31 -22.73 3.84
C SER A 77 11.69 -23.59 4.95
N ARG A 78 10.54 -23.17 5.49
CA ARG A 78 9.83 -23.92 6.53
C ARG A 78 9.28 -25.24 6.01
N GLU A 79 8.73 -25.26 4.80
CA GLU A 79 8.24 -26.48 4.14
C GLU A 79 9.37 -27.50 3.94
N GLN A 80 10.56 -27.05 3.53
CA GLN A 80 11.73 -27.92 3.42
C GLN A 80 12.09 -28.56 4.77
N VAL A 81 12.19 -27.75 5.83
CA VAL A 81 12.52 -28.24 7.18
C VAL A 81 11.47 -29.25 7.67
N ILE A 82 10.18 -28.98 7.43
CA ILE A 82 9.10 -29.92 7.78
C ILE A 82 9.25 -31.24 7.02
N GLY A 83 9.59 -31.18 5.72
CA GLY A 83 9.86 -32.36 4.90
C GLY A 83 11.01 -33.20 5.47
N GLU A 84 12.14 -32.57 5.78
CA GLU A 84 13.31 -33.23 6.37
C GLU A 84 12.99 -33.89 7.72
N LEU A 85 12.29 -33.16 8.60
CA LEU A 85 11.85 -33.68 9.90
C LEU A 85 10.84 -34.83 9.76
N THR A 86 9.97 -34.80 8.75
CA THR A 86 8.99 -35.85 8.48
C THR A 86 9.69 -37.15 8.08
N ILE A 87 10.70 -37.06 7.21
CA ILE A 87 11.51 -38.20 6.80
C ILE A 87 12.29 -38.76 7.99
N ALA A 88 12.96 -37.89 8.76
CA ALA A 88 13.72 -38.29 9.94
C ALA A 88 12.84 -39.02 10.97
N ASN A 89 11.64 -38.49 11.26
CA ASN A 89 10.68 -39.14 12.15
C ASN A 89 10.22 -40.51 11.63
N ARG A 90 9.97 -40.64 10.32
CA ARG A 90 9.58 -41.92 9.73
C ARG A 90 10.67 -42.97 9.84
N ILE A 91 11.93 -42.58 9.63
CA ILE A 91 13.09 -43.45 9.78
C ILE A 91 13.23 -43.88 11.24
N LEU A 92 13.20 -42.93 12.17
CA LEU A 92 13.29 -43.21 13.60
C LEU A 92 12.22 -44.19 14.05
N LYS A 93 10.95 -43.97 13.70
CA LYS A 93 9.84 -44.88 14.03
C LYS A 93 10.02 -46.29 13.47
N LYS A 94 10.62 -46.44 12.28
CA LYS A 94 10.94 -47.77 11.73
C LYS A 94 12.07 -48.46 12.47
N LEU A 95 13.10 -47.70 12.87
CA LEU A 95 14.26 -48.23 13.62
C LEU A 95 13.93 -48.55 15.07
N SER A 96 12.93 -47.87 15.66
CA SER A 96 12.46 -48.09 17.03
C SER A 96 11.26 -49.04 17.14
N GLY A 97 11.01 -49.89 16.12
CA GLY A 97 10.08 -51.01 16.20
C GLY A 97 10.48 -52.04 17.28
N PRO A 98 9.52 -52.83 17.78
CA PRO A 98 9.30 -53.06 19.21
C PRO A 98 10.52 -53.64 19.92
N SER A 99 10.84 -53.04 21.07
CA SER A 99 11.66 -53.69 22.10
C SER A 99 11.07 -55.09 22.35
N LEU A 100 11.85 -56.13 22.06
CA LEU A 100 11.58 -57.50 22.50
C LEU A 100 11.43 -57.54 24.02
#